data_AF-A0A7G5YHA1-F1
#
_entry.id   AF-A0A7G5YHA1-F1
#
_cell.length_a   1.000
_cell.length_b   1.000
_cell.length_c   1.000
_cell.angle_alpha   90.00
_cell.angle_beta   90.00
_cell.angle_gamma   90.00
#
_symmetry.space_group_name_H-M   'P 1'
#
loop_
_entity.id
_entity.type
_entity.pdbx_description
1 polymer ?
#
loop_
_entity_poly.entity_id
_entity_poly.type
_entity_poly.pdbx_seq_one_letter_code
_entity_poly.pdbx_strand_id
1 'polypeptide(L)'
;MSVINAEADTALDLTRDRYGHTVHPEAAAAAWTRRDRAAVEAYVTHLAPHTDPLLDAARLSLDALPPARHLSGWRTVLDDLAASAREVRRALDRPAVAGSAAERAQHAALWPHLAAWAEYGFIASDLADQEHRQHHQAPLTDEEQQVWTERAQAAQRRGELELTESWYAADGQPITLAHLIEGDDSTVIALRGDPDAPGWQVIGHYAHEYEAGQALPAAVPPGVLRADASRFNRPAPDPEVPLHELIRDVVEAQHAGDASNALLTATQRGHGAGPMVQLQELVETAGQFASALETVQGRQIAARLSALGRQINFLTREVHEAAEDLGATVSVLPPHRTPVLRARPRPAVDTTPPAAAPRTTTTARHR
;
A
#
# COMPACT_ATOMS: atom_id res chain seq x y z
N MET A 1 11.19 7.19 11.43
CA MET A 1 11.56 7.26 9.99
C MET A 1 10.38 7.65 9.10
N SER A 2 9.23 6.97 9.14
CA SER A 2 8.08 7.34 8.29
C SER A 2 7.60 8.78 8.49
N VAL A 3 7.56 9.27 9.73
CA VAL A 3 7.22 10.68 10.05
C VAL A 3 8.23 11.65 9.43
N ILE A 4 9.53 11.39 9.60
CA ILE A 4 10.62 12.21 9.03
C ILE A 4 10.51 12.28 7.49
N ASN A 5 10.16 11.17 6.83
CA ASN A 5 9.97 11.16 5.38
C ASN A 5 8.71 11.93 4.96
N ALA A 6 7.60 11.75 5.66
CA ALA A 6 6.35 12.46 5.36
C ALA A 6 6.48 13.99 5.53
N GLU A 7 7.21 14.44 6.56
CA GLU A 7 7.53 15.85 6.77
C GLU A 7 8.41 16.41 5.64
N ALA A 8 9.37 15.62 5.16
CA ALA A 8 10.20 15.99 4.03
C ALA A 8 9.40 16.06 2.73
N ASP A 9 8.53 15.08 2.46
CA ASP A 9 7.65 15.06 1.29
C ASP A 9 6.72 16.28 1.29
N THR A 10 6.09 16.59 2.42
CA THR A 10 5.25 17.78 2.58
C THR A 10 6.03 19.07 2.30
N ALA A 11 7.25 19.17 2.81
CA ALA A 11 8.11 20.33 2.57
C ALA A 11 8.51 20.44 1.09
N LEU A 12 8.73 19.33 0.39
CA LEU A 12 9.08 19.29 -1.02
C LEU A 12 7.90 19.67 -1.91
N ASP A 13 6.68 19.27 -1.55
CA ASP A 13 5.48 19.65 -2.29
C ASP A 13 5.29 21.17 -2.33
N LEU A 14 5.63 21.87 -1.24
CA LEU A 14 5.62 23.34 -1.19
C LEU A 14 6.68 24.00 -2.10
N THR A 15 7.65 23.22 -2.60
CA THR A 15 8.68 23.71 -3.53
C THR A 15 8.33 23.46 -4.99
N ARG A 16 7.22 22.77 -5.25
CA ARG A 16 6.77 22.38 -6.59
C ARG A 16 5.68 23.32 -7.08
N ASP A 17 5.63 23.53 -8.40
CA ASP A 17 4.49 24.18 -9.02
C ASP A 17 3.30 23.20 -9.19
N ARG A 18 2.21 23.70 -9.76
CA ARG A 18 1.00 22.89 -10.03
C ARG A 18 1.22 21.72 -10.99
N TYR A 19 2.35 21.69 -11.69
CA TYR A 19 2.73 20.63 -12.62
C TYR A 19 3.77 19.69 -12.02
N GLY A 20 4.18 19.90 -10.76
CA GLY A 20 5.18 19.08 -10.08
C GLY A 20 6.64 19.51 -10.29
N HIS A 21 6.89 20.59 -11.05
CA HIS A 21 8.24 21.09 -11.27
C HIS A 21 8.79 21.80 -10.02
N THR A 22 10.01 21.48 -9.61
CA THR A 22 10.67 22.19 -8.50
C THR A 22 11.02 23.62 -8.90
N VAL A 23 10.29 24.60 -8.35
CA VAL A 23 10.49 26.04 -8.58
C VAL A 23 11.37 26.70 -7.51
N HIS A 24 11.57 26.04 -6.37
CA HIS A 24 12.41 26.52 -5.27
C HIS A 24 13.54 25.52 -4.92
N PRO A 25 14.61 25.43 -5.74
CA PRO A 25 15.64 24.41 -5.60
C PRO A 25 16.41 24.49 -4.27
N GLU A 26 16.64 25.70 -3.76
CA GLU A 26 17.32 25.89 -2.46
C GLU A 26 16.47 25.39 -1.29
N ALA A 27 15.15 25.63 -1.33
CA ALA A 27 14.23 25.14 -0.31
C ALA A 27 14.13 23.61 -0.34
N ALA A 28 14.15 23.00 -1.54
CA ALA A 28 14.16 21.56 -1.71
C ALA A 28 15.44 20.94 -1.14
N ALA A 29 16.61 21.52 -1.44
CA ALA A 29 17.88 21.08 -0.87
C ALA A 29 17.92 21.19 0.66
N ALA A 30 17.32 22.25 1.23
CA ALA A 30 17.19 22.41 2.68
C ALA A 30 16.27 21.35 3.30
N ALA A 31 15.17 20.99 2.63
CA ALA A 31 14.27 19.91 3.08
C ALA A 31 15.01 18.56 3.14
N TRP A 32 15.75 18.20 2.09
CA TRP A 32 16.58 16.99 2.08
C TRP A 32 17.64 16.98 3.18
N THR A 33 18.35 18.10 3.34
CA THR A 33 19.38 18.24 4.40
C THR A 33 18.79 18.02 5.80
N ARG A 34 17.58 18.52 6.07
CA ARG A 34 16.90 18.32 7.35
C ARG A 34 16.49 16.86 7.55
N ARG A 35 15.92 16.23 6.51
CA ARG A 35 15.52 14.82 6.52
C ARG A 35 16.70 13.92 6.88
N ASP A 36 17.81 14.07 6.15
CA ASP A 36 18.97 13.19 6.30
C ASP A 36 19.60 13.33 7.69
N ARG A 37 19.68 14.55 8.21
CA ARG A 37 20.13 14.81 9.59
C ARG A 37 19.21 14.17 10.63
N ALA A 38 17.90 14.39 10.54
CA ALA A 38 16.94 13.84 11.48
C ALA A 38 16.94 12.30 11.47
N ALA A 39 17.15 11.70 10.29
CA ALA A 39 17.29 10.25 10.14
C ALA A 39 18.53 9.70 10.86
N VAL A 40 19.68 10.35 10.69
CA VAL A 40 20.92 9.98 11.40
C VAL A 40 20.74 10.09 12.91
N GLU A 41 20.20 11.21 13.39
CA GLU A 41 19.92 11.44 14.82
C GLU A 41 19.00 10.35 15.39
N ALA A 42 17.87 10.07 14.73
CA ALA A 42 16.94 9.04 15.17
C ALA A 42 17.57 7.64 15.20
N TYR A 43 18.37 7.28 14.20
CA TYR A 43 19.08 6.00 14.16
C TYR A 43 20.06 5.86 15.32
N VAL A 44 20.89 6.88 15.55
CA VAL A 44 21.90 6.87 16.63
C VAL A 44 21.24 6.74 18.00
N THR A 45 20.14 7.47 18.22
CA THR A 45 19.45 7.46 19.52
C THR A 45 18.69 6.17 19.77
N HIS A 46 18.00 5.61 18.77
CA HIS A 46 17.00 4.57 19.00
C HIS A 46 17.36 3.18 18.48
N LEU A 47 18.26 3.06 17.50
CA LEU A 47 18.52 1.79 16.83
C LEU A 47 19.97 1.33 16.93
N ALA A 48 20.93 2.24 16.84
CA ALA A 48 22.36 1.91 16.85
C ALA A 48 22.79 1.04 18.05
N PRO A 49 22.33 1.29 19.30
CA PRO A 49 22.70 0.45 20.45
C PRO A 49 22.12 -0.97 20.40
N HIS A 50 21.04 -1.18 19.64
CA HIS A 50 20.27 -2.42 19.61
C HIS A 50 20.48 -3.22 18.32
N THR A 51 21.24 -2.69 17.36
CA THR A 51 21.37 -3.27 16.03
C THR A 51 21.98 -4.67 16.05
N ASP A 52 23.14 -4.85 16.69
CA ASP A 52 23.82 -6.15 16.72
C ASP A 52 23.02 -7.19 17.53
N PRO A 53 22.54 -6.89 18.76
CA PRO A 53 21.71 -7.84 19.51
C PRO A 53 20.43 -8.25 18.77
N LEU A 54 19.78 -7.32 18.06
CA LEU A 54 18.57 -7.58 17.30
C LEU A 54 18.83 -8.54 16.14
N LEU A 55 19.91 -8.30 15.38
CA LEU A 55 20.28 -9.16 14.24
C LEU A 55 20.71 -10.56 14.70
N ASP A 56 21.41 -10.66 15.82
CA ASP A 56 21.82 -11.95 16.38
C ASP A 56 20.61 -12.77 16.85
N ALA A 57 19.66 -12.14 17.56
CA ALA A 57 18.40 -12.77 17.95
C ALA A 57 17.60 -13.20 16.71
N ALA A 58 17.44 -12.33 15.72
CA ALA A 58 16.71 -12.63 14.49
C ALA A 58 17.32 -13.82 13.72
N ARG A 59 18.65 -13.91 13.64
CA ARG A 59 19.35 -15.04 13.00
C ARG A 59 19.13 -16.34 13.77
N LEU A 60 19.24 -16.30 15.10
CA LEU A 60 18.99 -17.46 15.95
C LEU A 60 17.56 -17.99 15.76
N SER A 61 16.57 -17.10 15.79
CA SER A 61 15.18 -17.47 15.56
C SER A 61 14.97 -18.03 14.15
N LEU A 62 15.57 -17.40 13.12
CA LEU A 62 15.49 -17.84 11.73
C LEU A 62 16.02 -19.27 11.53
N ASP A 63 17.12 -19.61 12.18
CA ASP A 63 17.74 -20.95 12.09
C ASP A 63 16.88 -22.04 12.78
N ALA A 64 15.97 -21.65 13.68
CA ALA A 64 15.04 -22.55 14.35
C ALA A 64 13.71 -22.75 13.58
N LEU A 65 13.44 -21.96 12.54
CA LEU A 65 12.17 -22.05 11.79
C LEU A 65 12.10 -23.31 10.90
N PRO A 66 10.90 -23.86 10.68
CA PRO A 66 10.70 -24.97 9.74
C PRO A 66 11.09 -24.55 8.31
N PRO A 67 11.58 -25.49 7.46
CA PRO A 67 11.98 -25.18 6.10
C PRO A 67 10.86 -24.54 5.28
N ALA A 68 11.08 -23.32 4.81
CA ALA A 68 10.15 -22.59 3.94
C ALA A 68 10.88 -21.81 2.84
N ARG A 69 10.16 -21.48 1.75
CA ARG A 69 10.72 -20.82 0.56
C ARG A 69 11.28 -19.43 0.85
N HIS A 70 10.73 -18.73 1.85
CA HIS A 70 11.07 -17.34 2.18
C HIS A 70 12.34 -17.20 3.05
N LEU A 71 12.83 -18.28 3.68
CA LEU A 71 13.93 -18.21 4.64
C LEU A 71 15.24 -17.71 4.04
N SER A 72 15.56 -18.09 2.79
CA SER A 72 16.77 -17.59 2.11
C SER A 72 16.70 -16.10 1.81
N GLY A 73 15.50 -15.60 1.50
CA GLY A 73 15.24 -14.18 1.29
C GLY A 73 15.48 -13.39 2.58
N TRP A 74 14.90 -13.83 3.69
CA TRP A 74 15.11 -13.16 4.98
C TRP A 74 16.57 -13.20 5.44
N ARG A 75 17.29 -14.32 5.24
CA ARG A 75 18.71 -14.38 5.56
C ARG A 75 19.51 -13.32 4.79
N THR A 76 19.22 -13.16 3.49
CA THR A 76 19.84 -12.12 2.65
C THR A 76 19.54 -10.72 3.19
N VAL A 77 18.28 -10.45 3.55
CA VAL A 77 17.89 -9.16 4.15
C VAL A 77 18.63 -8.88 5.46
N LEU A 78 18.74 -9.87 6.36
CA LEU A 78 19.48 -9.69 7.63
C LEU A 78 20.97 -9.40 7.39
N ASP A 79 21.57 -10.01 6.37
CA ASP A 79 22.96 -9.77 6.00
C ASP A 79 23.17 -8.37 5.39
N ASP A 80 22.23 -7.91 4.57
CA ASP A 80 22.22 -6.56 3.99
C ASP A 80 22.00 -5.47 5.05
N LEU A 81 21.12 -5.73 6.03
CA LEU A 81 20.92 -4.87 7.19
C LEU A 81 22.19 -4.79 8.04
N ALA A 82 22.85 -5.93 8.28
CA ALA A 82 24.13 -5.98 8.99
C ALA A 82 25.22 -5.20 8.24
N ALA A 83 25.30 -5.33 6.91
CA ALA A 83 26.22 -4.55 6.09
C ALA A 83 25.94 -3.05 6.18
N SER A 84 24.66 -2.65 6.09
CA SER A 84 24.23 -1.27 6.21
C SER A 84 24.56 -0.68 7.59
N ALA A 85 24.37 -1.44 8.68
CA ALA A 85 24.72 -1.01 10.02
C ALA A 85 26.23 -0.79 10.19
N ARG A 86 27.06 -1.65 9.59
CA ARG A 86 28.52 -1.50 9.59
C ARG A 86 28.95 -0.24 8.85
N GLU A 87 28.35 0.07 7.70
CA GLU A 87 28.66 1.30 6.95
C GLU A 87 28.24 2.55 7.72
N VAL A 88 27.06 2.56 8.34
CA VAL A 88 26.62 3.66 9.21
C VAL A 88 27.59 3.85 10.38
N ARG A 89 27.95 2.79 11.10
CA ARG A 89 28.91 2.85 12.22
C ARG A 89 30.26 3.39 11.77
N ARG A 90 30.79 2.87 10.67
CA ARG A 90 32.07 3.30 10.08
C ARG A 90 32.09 4.79 9.75
N ALA A 91 31.00 5.31 9.20
CA ALA A 91 30.90 6.74 8.91
C ALA A 91 30.82 7.58 10.19
N LEU A 92 30.02 7.14 11.17
CA LEU A 92 29.83 7.84 12.44
C LEU A 92 31.07 7.82 13.35
N ASP A 93 31.93 6.80 13.23
CA ASP A 93 33.22 6.74 13.92
C ASP A 93 34.21 7.82 13.42
N ARG A 94 33.94 8.41 12.25
CA ARG A 94 34.74 9.49 11.64
C ARG A 94 33.82 10.64 11.22
N PRO A 95 33.23 11.36 12.17
CA PRO A 95 32.27 12.42 11.85
C PRO A 95 32.98 13.57 11.13
N ALA A 96 32.34 14.09 10.08
CA ALA A 96 32.76 15.34 9.46
C ALA A 96 32.57 16.52 10.44
N VAL A 97 33.20 17.65 10.13
CA VAL A 97 33.08 18.86 10.97
C VAL A 97 31.62 19.32 11.01
N ALA A 98 31.09 19.51 12.22
CA ALA A 98 29.72 19.96 12.43
C ALA A 98 29.41 21.28 11.69
N GLY A 99 28.26 21.35 11.05
CA GLY A 99 27.80 22.47 10.23
C GLY A 99 28.45 22.58 8.84
N SER A 100 29.37 21.68 8.48
CA SER A 100 30.11 21.75 7.22
C SER A 100 29.34 21.16 6.03
N ALA A 101 29.76 21.50 4.81
CA ALA A 101 29.26 20.83 3.60
C ALA A 101 29.60 19.32 3.58
N ALA A 102 30.72 18.94 4.21
CA ALA A 102 31.13 17.54 4.33
C ALA A 102 30.20 16.74 5.25
N GLU A 103 29.69 17.33 6.33
CA GLU A 103 28.68 16.71 7.20
C GLU A 103 27.37 16.48 6.44
N ARG A 104 26.90 17.48 5.68
CA ARG A 104 25.70 17.30 4.83
C ARG A 104 25.87 16.18 3.81
N ALA A 105 27.02 16.12 3.14
CA ALA A 105 27.34 15.06 2.19
C ALA A 105 27.43 13.69 2.88
N GLN A 106 28.00 13.61 4.09
CA GLN A 106 28.05 12.40 4.89
C GLN A 106 26.64 11.91 5.26
N HIS A 107 25.76 12.78 5.76
CA HIS A 107 24.38 12.42 6.08
C HIS A 107 23.61 11.93 4.85
N ALA A 108 23.75 12.62 3.72
CA ALA A 108 23.13 12.22 2.46
C ALA A 108 23.63 10.84 1.98
N ALA A 109 24.93 10.56 2.12
CA ALA A 109 25.51 9.26 1.77
C ALA A 109 25.02 8.12 2.68
N LEU A 110 24.62 8.42 3.91
CA LEU A 110 24.05 7.43 4.84
C LEU A 110 22.58 7.13 4.57
N TRP A 111 21.86 7.99 3.85
CA TRP A 111 20.42 7.84 3.60
C TRP A 111 20.02 6.46 3.07
N PRO A 112 20.67 5.87 2.04
CA PRO A 112 20.27 4.55 1.53
C PRO A 112 20.32 3.45 2.60
N HIS A 113 21.30 3.49 3.50
CA HIS A 113 21.44 2.53 4.60
C HIS A 113 20.37 2.73 5.67
N LEU A 114 20.08 3.98 6.02
CA LEU A 114 19.03 4.31 7.00
C LEU A 114 17.63 4.00 6.45
N ALA A 115 17.41 4.24 5.16
CA ALA A 115 16.20 3.86 4.43
C ALA A 115 16.00 2.34 4.44
N ALA A 116 17.06 1.56 4.18
CA ALA A 116 16.99 0.09 4.24
C ALA A 116 16.60 -0.40 5.64
N TRP A 117 17.18 0.16 6.71
CA TRP A 117 16.77 -0.14 8.09
C TRP A 117 15.31 0.24 8.38
N ALA A 118 14.86 1.39 7.87
CA ALA A 118 13.48 1.83 8.04
C ALA A 118 12.47 0.99 7.25
N GLU A 119 12.90 0.35 6.17
CA GLU A 119 12.08 -0.45 5.28
C GLU A 119 12.02 -1.91 5.72
N TYR A 120 13.17 -2.48 6.09
CA TYR A 120 13.29 -3.92 6.36
C TYR A 120 13.60 -4.26 7.81
N GLY A 121 13.88 -3.28 8.67
CA GLY A 121 14.20 -3.52 10.08
C GLY A 121 13.08 -4.24 10.85
N PHE A 122 11.82 -4.09 10.41
CA PHE A 122 10.70 -4.82 11.00
C PHE A 122 10.84 -6.34 10.84
N ILE A 123 11.49 -6.83 9.77
CA ILE A 123 11.74 -8.27 9.58
C ILE A 123 12.66 -8.79 10.68
N ALA A 124 13.70 -8.03 11.05
CA ALA A 124 14.60 -8.41 12.14
C ALA A 124 13.88 -8.40 13.50
N SER A 125 13.05 -7.37 13.76
CA SER A 125 12.20 -7.31 14.96
C SER A 125 11.22 -8.47 15.06
N ASP A 126 10.42 -8.70 14.00
CA ASP A 126 9.43 -9.75 13.97
C ASP A 126 10.06 -11.13 14.13
N LEU A 127 11.22 -11.38 13.51
CA LEU A 127 11.96 -12.64 13.66
C LEU A 127 12.48 -12.83 15.08
N ALA A 128 13.07 -11.81 15.70
CA ALA A 128 13.53 -11.89 17.09
C ALA A 128 12.37 -12.13 18.08
N ASP A 129 11.17 -11.64 17.76
CA ASP A 129 9.96 -11.88 18.56
C ASP A 129 9.41 -13.31 18.40
N GLN A 130 9.74 -14.05 17.33
CA GLN A 130 9.26 -15.42 17.11
C GLN A 130 9.71 -16.37 18.23
N GLU A 131 10.94 -16.23 18.73
CA GLU A 131 11.50 -17.09 19.79
C GLU A 131 10.65 -17.06 21.08
N HIS A 132 10.12 -15.87 21.42
CA HIS A 132 9.32 -15.67 22.63
C HIS A 132 7.91 -16.28 22.54
N ARG A 133 7.40 -16.53 21.33
CA ARG A 133 6.02 -16.99 21.09
C ARG A 133 5.87 -18.49 20.84
N GLN A 134 6.95 -19.27 20.93
CA GLN A 134 6.95 -20.72 20.66
C GLN A 134 6.15 -21.59 21.68
N HIS A 135 5.48 -20.98 22.67
CA HIS A 135 4.72 -21.69 23.70
C HIS A 135 3.26 -21.88 23.27
N HIS A 136 3.03 -22.71 22.25
CA HIS A 136 1.69 -22.97 21.72
C HIS A 136 0.91 -23.99 22.57
N GLN A 137 -0.42 -23.80 22.63
CA GLN A 137 -1.35 -24.79 23.20
C GLN A 137 -1.30 -26.10 22.42
N ALA A 138 -1.68 -27.21 23.08
CA ALA A 138 -1.74 -28.51 22.45
C ALA A 138 -2.67 -28.48 21.21
N PRO A 139 -2.26 -29.05 20.07
CA PRO A 139 -3.11 -29.15 18.89
C PRO A 139 -4.43 -29.86 19.19
N LEU A 140 -5.48 -29.53 18.42
CA LEU A 140 -6.73 -30.31 18.42
C LEU A 140 -6.42 -31.78 18.17
N THR A 141 -7.21 -32.68 18.76
CA THR A 141 -7.14 -34.10 18.38
C THR A 141 -7.62 -34.29 16.94
N ASP A 142 -7.17 -35.35 16.26
CA ASP A 142 -7.55 -35.63 14.87
C ASP A 142 -9.09 -35.70 14.69
N GLU A 143 -9.78 -36.27 15.68
CA GLU A 143 -11.24 -36.37 15.71
C GLU A 143 -11.92 -35.00 15.84
N GLU A 144 -11.47 -34.16 16.78
CA GLU A 144 -11.99 -32.79 16.95
C GLU A 144 -11.72 -31.94 15.71
N GLN A 145 -10.51 -32.00 15.16
CA GLN A 145 -10.13 -31.30 13.95
C GLN A 145 -11.07 -31.69 12.79
N GLN A 146 -11.34 -32.99 12.61
CA GLN A 146 -12.23 -33.45 11.55
C GLN A 146 -13.66 -32.90 11.74
N VAL A 147 -14.22 -33.01 12.94
CA VAL A 147 -15.57 -32.52 13.25
C VAL A 147 -15.69 -31.02 12.98
N TRP A 148 -14.74 -30.22 13.46
CA TRP A 148 -14.75 -28.77 13.24
C TRP A 148 -14.54 -28.39 11.78
N THR A 149 -13.69 -29.13 11.06
CA THR A 149 -13.46 -28.91 9.63
C THR A 149 -14.73 -29.18 8.82
N GLU A 150 -15.43 -30.29 9.09
CA GLU A 150 -16.69 -30.60 8.42
C GLU A 150 -17.77 -29.55 8.72
N ARG A 151 -17.86 -29.09 9.98
CA ARG A 151 -18.78 -28.03 10.40
C ARG A 151 -18.49 -26.71 9.68
N ALA A 152 -17.23 -26.30 9.62
CA ALA A 152 -16.79 -25.09 8.92
C ALA A 152 -17.06 -25.17 7.41
N GLN A 153 -16.79 -26.32 6.77
CA GLN A 153 -17.09 -26.52 5.36
C GLN A 153 -18.60 -26.45 5.07
N ALA A 154 -19.42 -26.98 5.97
CA ALA A 154 -20.86 -26.89 5.84
C ALA A 154 -21.36 -25.43 5.95
N ALA A 155 -20.83 -24.66 6.91
CA ALA A 155 -21.14 -23.23 7.06
C ALA A 155 -20.67 -22.40 5.86
N GLN A 156 -19.47 -22.67 5.34
CA GLN A 156 -18.96 -22.00 4.14
C GLN A 156 -19.91 -22.16 2.95
N ARG A 157 -20.44 -23.37 2.72
CA ARG A 157 -21.41 -23.64 1.64
C ARG A 157 -22.73 -22.89 1.80
N ARG A 158 -23.09 -22.51 3.04
CA ARG A 158 -24.28 -21.71 3.35
C ARG A 158 -24.00 -20.20 3.35
N GLY A 159 -22.74 -19.78 3.24
CA GLY A 159 -22.34 -18.38 3.37
C GLY A 159 -22.32 -17.88 4.82
N GLU A 160 -22.21 -18.80 5.78
CA GLU A 160 -22.23 -18.55 7.24
C GLU A 160 -20.81 -18.60 7.85
N LEU A 161 -19.79 -18.43 7.03
CA LEU A 161 -18.39 -18.37 7.44
C LEU A 161 -17.81 -17.02 7.02
N GLU A 162 -17.56 -16.15 7.99
CA GLU A 162 -17.05 -14.79 7.77
C GLU A 162 -15.55 -14.75 8.06
N LEU A 163 -14.73 -14.58 7.03
CA LEU A 163 -13.26 -14.46 7.16
C LEU A 163 -12.90 -13.06 7.66
N THR A 164 -12.02 -12.97 8.67
CA THR A 164 -11.65 -11.68 9.28
C THR A 164 -10.22 -11.27 9.04
N GLU A 165 -9.26 -12.14 9.35
CA GLU A 165 -7.83 -11.85 9.28
C GLU A 165 -7.07 -13.05 8.71
N SER A 166 -5.98 -12.79 7.99
CA SER A 166 -5.10 -13.83 7.47
C SER A 166 -3.63 -13.44 7.54
N TRP A 167 -2.78 -14.42 7.86
CA TRP A 167 -1.33 -14.28 7.90
C TRP A 167 -0.66 -15.59 7.49
N TYR A 168 0.65 -15.53 7.21
CA TYR A 168 1.45 -16.72 7.00
C TYR A 168 2.09 -17.17 8.32
N ALA A 169 2.11 -18.48 8.56
CA ALA A 169 2.93 -19.09 9.60
C ALA A 169 4.36 -19.33 9.10
N ALA A 170 5.27 -19.68 10.02
CA ALA A 170 6.69 -19.93 9.72
C ALA A 170 6.94 -21.06 8.70
N ASP A 171 6.05 -22.04 8.63
CA ASP A 171 6.10 -23.12 7.63
C ASP A 171 5.59 -22.70 6.23
N GLY A 172 5.19 -21.43 6.07
CA GLY A 172 4.70 -20.89 4.80
C GLY A 172 3.27 -21.30 4.46
N GLN A 173 2.50 -21.85 5.39
CA GLN A 173 1.06 -22.05 5.21
C GLN A 173 0.29 -20.82 5.69
N PRO A 174 -0.78 -20.41 4.97
CA PRO A 174 -1.66 -19.36 5.44
C PRO A 174 -2.52 -19.88 6.61
N ILE A 175 -2.72 -19.02 7.60
CA ILE A 175 -3.70 -19.14 8.66
C ILE A 175 -4.75 -18.06 8.44
N THR A 176 -6.02 -18.41 8.56
CA THR A 176 -7.14 -17.46 8.42
C THR A 176 -8.08 -17.61 9.62
N LEU A 177 -8.39 -16.50 10.29
CA LEU A 177 -9.45 -16.45 11.28
C LEU A 177 -10.80 -16.27 10.61
N ALA A 178 -11.80 -16.96 11.13
CA ALA A 178 -13.17 -16.84 10.66
C ALA A 178 -14.17 -16.92 11.80
N HIS A 179 -15.27 -16.19 11.68
CA HIS A 179 -16.46 -16.37 12.50
C HIS A 179 -17.33 -17.45 11.86
N LEU A 180 -17.51 -18.56 12.58
CA LEU A 180 -18.47 -19.59 12.26
C LEU A 180 -19.82 -19.23 12.87
N ILE A 181 -20.78 -18.85 12.03
CA ILE A 181 -22.10 -18.41 12.46
C ILE A 181 -23.03 -19.62 12.48
N GLU A 182 -23.64 -19.92 13.64
CA GLU A 182 -24.64 -20.97 13.77
C GLU A 182 -25.82 -20.52 14.62
N GLY A 183 -26.94 -20.24 13.95
CA GLY A 183 -28.09 -19.64 14.62
C GLY A 183 -27.74 -18.23 15.11
N ASP A 184 -27.88 -18.01 16.42
CA ASP A 184 -27.55 -16.72 17.07
C ASP A 184 -26.13 -16.72 17.70
N ASP A 185 -25.40 -17.84 17.62
CA ASP A 185 -24.06 -17.99 18.18
C ASP A 185 -22.97 -17.80 17.10
N SER A 186 -21.87 -17.16 17.47
CA SER A 186 -20.65 -17.08 16.66
C SER A 186 -19.48 -17.69 17.41
N THR A 187 -18.72 -18.54 16.74
CA THR A 187 -17.46 -19.11 17.26
C THR A 187 -16.30 -18.69 16.37
N VAL A 188 -15.20 -18.20 16.97
CA VAL A 188 -13.99 -17.92 16.22
C VAL A 188 -13.26 -19.22 15.94
N ILE A 189 -12.99 -19.51 14.68
CA ILE A 189 -12.21 -20.67 14.26
C ILE A 189 -10.97 -20.23 13.48
N ALA A 190 -9.91 -21.02 13.60
CA ALA A 190 -8.68 -20.81 12.85
C ALA A 190 -8.53 -21.88 11.77
N LEU A 191 -8.42 -21.43 10.53
CA LEU A 191 -8.27 -22.25 9.34
C LEU A 191 -6.81 -22.28 8.93
N ARG A 192 -6.31 -23.44 8.51
CA ARG A 192 -4.98 -23.61 7.92
C ARG A 192 -5.11 -24.05 6.48
N GLY A 193 -4.45 -23.33 5.58
CA GLY A 193 -4.62 -23.47 4.13
C GLY A 193 -5.57 -22.42 3.55
N ASP A 194 -5.67 -22.40 2.22
CA ASP A 194 -6.53 -21.48 1.47
C ASP A 194 -8.00 -21.91 1.60
N PRO A 195 -8.90 -21.11 2.22
CA PRO A 195 -10.32 -21.44 2.37
C PRO A 195 -11.05 -21.68 1.05
N ASP A 196 -10.55 -21.14 -0.06
CA ASP A 196 -11.14 -21.30 -1.39
C ASP A 196 -10.56 -22.50 -2.17
N ALA A 197 -9.59 -23.22 -1.60
CA ALA A 197 -9.00 -24.43 -2.16
C ALA A 197 -9.50 -25.69 -1.42
N PRO A 198 -9.47 -26.88 -2.06
CA PRO A 198 -9.67 -28.11 -1.31
C PRO A 198 -8.48 -28.37 -0.36
N GLY A 199 -8.76 -28.94 0.82
CA GLY A 199 -7.73 -29.47 1.72
C GLY A 199 -7.32 -28.56 2.88
N TRP A 200 -7.97 -27.41 3.08
CA TRP A 200 -7.82 -26.66 4.32
C TRP A 200 -8.47 -27.37 5.51
N GLN A 201 -8.00 -27.07 6.72
CA GLN A 201 -8.44 -27.72 7.96
C GLN A 201 -8.60 -26.70 9.08
N VAL A 202 -9.49 -26.95 10.04
CA VAL A 202 -9.56 -26.19 11.28
C VAL A 202 -8.43 -26.64 12.21
N ILE A 203 -7.68 -25.69 12.77
CA ILE A 203 -6.55 -25.95 13.67
C ILE A 203 -6.81 -25.46 15.10
N GLY A 204 -7.92 -24.76 15.33
CA GLY A 204 -8.32 -24.27 16.64
C GLY A 204 -9.69 -23.61 16.60
N HIS A 205 -10.31 -23.52 17.77
CA HIS A 205 -11.54 -22.77 18.00
C HIS A 205 -11.41 -22.00 19.32
N TYR A 206 -11.94 -20.79 19.35
CA TYR A 206 -11.66 -19.80 20.39
C TYR A 206 -12.90 -18.99 20.74
N ALA A 207 -12.94 -18.45 21.95
CA ALA A 207 -14.03 -17.58 22.37
C ALA A 207 -14.01 -16.24 21.64
N HIS A 208 -12.82 -15.71 21.33
CA HIS A 208 -12.64 -14.44 20.62
C HIS A 208 -11.26 -14.36 19.93
N GLU A 209 -11.14 -13.43 18.97
CA GLU A 209 -9.94 -13.22 18.13
C GLU A 209 -8.66 -13.01 18.94
N TYR A 210 -8.74 -12.29 20.08
CA TYR A 210 -7.59 -12.08 20.95
C TYR A 210 -7.02 -13.38 21.55
N GLU A 211 -7.87 -14.36 21.85
CA GLU A 211 -7.42 -15.66 22.39
C GLU A 211 -6.76 -16.47 21.27
N ALA A 212 -7.37 -16.45 20.09
CA ALA A 212 -6.80 -17.06 18.90
C ALA A 212 -5.40 -16.52 18.60
N GLY A 213 -5.22 -15.20 18.64
CA GLY A 213 -3.91 -14.56 18.40
C GLY A 213 -2.82 -14.92 19.41
N GLN A 214 -3.18 -15.34 20.63
CA GLN A 214 -2.21 -15.81 21.64
C GLN A 214 -1.89 -17.30 21.51
N ALA A 215 -2.86 -18.11 21.05
CA ALA A 215 -2.70 -19.55 20.94
C ALA A 215 -2.07 -20.00 19.61
N LEU A 216 -2.36 -19.29 18.52
CA LEU A 216 -1.97 -19.68 17.16
C LEU A 216 -0.48 -19.39 16.86
N PRO A 217 0.08 -20.07 15.83
CA PRO A 217 1.38 -19.72 15.29
C PRO A 217 1.46 -18.24 14.94
N ALA A 218 2.54 -17.60 15.38
CA ALA A 218 2.76 -16.18 15.16
C ALA A 218 2.87 -15.87 13.66
N ALA A 219 2.36 -14.70 13.28
CA ALA A 219 2.51 -14.18 11.94
C ALA A 219 3.99 -13.98 11.62
N VAL A 220 4.40 -14.43 10.44
CA VAL A 220 5.69 -14.05 9.89
C VAL A 220 5.59 -12.74 9.10
N PRO A 221 6.71 -12.03 8.90
CA PRO A 221 6.76 -10.84 8.07
C PRO A 221 6.09 -11.05 6.70
N PRO A 222 5.16 -10.18 6.28
CA PRO A 222 4.54 -10.29 4.96
C PRO A 222 5.57 -10.07 3.84
N GLY A 223 5.31 -10.70 2.69
CA GLY A 223 6.08 -10.47 1.47
C GLY A 223 5.85 -9.08 0.88
N VAL A 224 6.71 -8.70 -0.07
CA VAL A 224 6.58 -7.47 -0.86
C VAL A 224 6.29 -7.79 -2.31
N LEU A 225 5.48 -6.97 -2.97
CA LEU A 225 5.16 -7.15 -4.39
C LEU A 225 6.38 -6.90 -5.29
N ARG A 226 7.16 -5.87 -4.97
CA ARG A 226 8.35 -5.47 -5.71
C ARG A 226 9.51 -5.30 -4.73
N ALA A 227 10.54 -6.13 -4.88
CA ALA A 227 11.72 -6.09 -4.00
C ALA A 227 12.65 -4.90 -4.28
N ASP A 228 12.51 -4.28 -5.45
CA ASP A 228 13.25 -3.11 -5.90
C ASP A 228 12.53 -1.78 -5.62
N ALA A 229 11.26 -1.83 -5.21
CA ALA A 229 10.50 -0.64 -4.85
C ALA A 229 10.80 -0.23 -3.41
N SER A 230 11.25 1.01 -3.23
CA SER A 230 11.46 1.58 -1.89
C SER A 230 10.53 2.75 -1.64
N ARG A 231 9.85 2.76 -0.49
CA ARG A 231 9.03 3.91 -0.09
C ARG A 231 9.86 5.15 0.29
N PHE A 232 11.12 4.95 0.67
CA PHE A 232 12.02 6.00 1.13
C PHE A 232 12.97 6.51 0.04
N ASN A 233 13.18 5.71 -1.01
CA ASN A 233 14.01 6.07 -2.18
C ASN A 233 13.16 6.21 -3.44
N ARG A 234 11.96 6.79 -3.31
CA ARG A 234 11.12 7.09 -4.47
C ARG A 234 11.84 8.13 -5.34
N PRO A 235 11.95 7.90 -6.65
CA PRO A 235 12.29 8.96 -7.58
C PRO A 235 11.34 10.15 -7.37
N ALA A 236 11.80 11.36 -7.71
CA ALA A 236 10.88 12.48 -7.81
C ALA A 236 9.74 12.09 -8.77
N PRO A 237 8.47 12.36 -8.42
CA PRO A 237 7.37 12.06 -9.32
C PRO A 237 7.59 12.81 -10.63
N ASP A 238 7.28 12.14 -11.74
CA ASP A 238 7.26 12.80 -13.04
C ASP A 238 6.22 13.93 -12.98
N PRO A 239 6.46 15.07 -13.64
CA PRO A 239 5.45 16.10 -13.82
C PRO A 239 4.21 15.51 -14.51
N GLU A 240 3.06 15.56 -13.84
CA GLU A 240 1.80 15.02 -14.35
C GLU A 240 0.82 16.16 -14.65
N VAL A 241 0.11 16.06 -15.79
CA VAL A 241 -1.07 16.91 -16.04
C VAL A 241 -2.28 16.23 -15.42
N PRO A 242 -2.83 16.75 -14.31
CA PRO A 242 -3.88 16.05 -13.61
C PRO A 242 -5.17 16.07 -14.43
N LEU A 243 -5.96 14.99 -14.34
CA LEU A 243 -7.14 14.76 -15.17
C LEU A 243 -8.15 15.92 -15.14
N HIS A 244 -8.29 16.60 -14.01
CA HIS A 244 -9.20 17.74 -13.88
C HIS A 244 -8.76 18.95 -14.73
N GLU A 245 -7.46 19.13 -14.97
CA GLU A 245 -6.94 20.17 -15.87
C GLU A 245 -7.26 19.81 -17.32
N LEU A 246 -7.06 18.54 -17.73
CA LEU A 246 -7.44 18.08 -19.07
C LEU A 246 -8.94 18.23 -19.36
N ILE A 247 -9.78 17.93 -18.35
CA ILE A 247 -11.24 18.17 -18.45
C ILE A 247 -11.51 19.67 -18.62
N ARG A 248 -10.83 20.53 -17.87
CA ARG A 248 -10.97 21.98 -18.01
C ARG A 248 -10.55 22.45 -19.39
N ASP A 249 -9.44 21.95 -19.92
CA ASP A 249 -8.93 22.32 -21.24
C ASP A 249 -9.92 21.94 -22.35
N VAL A 250 -10.58 20.78 -22.27
CA VAL A 250 -11.66 20.40 -23.19
C VAL A 250 -12.91 21.28 -23.03
N VAL A 251 -13.26 21.67 -21.79
CA VAL A 251 -14.41 22.54 -21.51
C VAL A 251 -14.18 23.96 -22.03
N GLU A 252 -12.94 24.45 -21.96
CA GLU A 252 -12.53 25.79 -22.39
C GLU A 252 -12.18 25.85 -23.90
N ALA A 253 -12.00 24.69 -24.54
CA ALA A 253 -11.66 24.57 -25.95
C ALA A 253 -12.68 25.28 -26.86
N GLN A 254 -12.16 26.11 -27.76
CA GLN A 254 -12.96 26.77 -28.81
C GLN A 254 -12.73 26.13 -30.18
N HIS A 255 -11.55 25.53 -30.38
CA HIS A 255 -11.16 24.81 -31.58
C HIS A 255 -11.12 23.31 -31.31
N ALA A 256 -11.44 22.51 -32.33
CA ALA A 256 -11.30 21.05 -32.27
C ALA A 256 -9.86 20.62 -31.93
N GLY A 257 -8.85 21.36 -32.42
CA GLY A 257 -7.43 21.11 -32.10
C GLY A 257 -7.10 21.25 -30.60
N ASP A 258 -7.75 22.16 -29.88
CA ASP A 258 -7.51 22.35 -28.43
C ASP A 258 -8.01 21.12 -27.65
N ALA A 259 -9.19 20.63 -28.00
CA ALA A 259 -9.76 19.41 -27.42
C ALA A 259 -8.96 18.16 -27.84
N SER A 260 -8.47 18.10 -29.08
CA SER A 260 -7.58 17.04 -29.57
C SER A 260 -6.31 16.96 -28.72
N ASN A 261 -5.63 18.09 -28.48
CA ASN A 261 -4.41 18.13 -27.67
C ASN A 261 -4.62 17.62 -26.24
N ALA A 262 -5.74 17.97 -25.61
CA ALA A 262 -6.07 17.47 -24.28
C ALA A 262 -6.26 15.93 -24.27
N LEU A 263 -6.93 15.37 -25.29
CA LEU A 263 -7.13 13.93 -25.43
C LEU A 263 -5.84 13.17 -25.80
N LEU A 264 -4.99 13.74 -26.66
CA LEU A 264 -3.66 13.19 -26.97
C LEU A 264 -2.78 13.16 -25.72
N THR A 265 -2.83 14.21 -24.89
CA THR A 265 -2.14 14.25 -23.60
C THR A 265 -2.69 13.19 -22.65
N ALA A 266 -4.01 12.97 -22.61
CA ALA A 266 -4.64 11.94 -21.79
C ALA A 266 -4.19 10.51 -22.14
N THR A 267 -3.85 10.27 -23.41
CA THR A 267 -3.46 8.96 -23.98
C THR A 267 -1.96 8.82 -24.21
N GLN A 268 -1.16 9.81 -23.83
CA GLN A 268 0.28 9.84 -24.04
C GLN A 268 0.97 8.63 -23.38
N ARG A 269 1.83 7.95 -24.14
CA ARG A 269 2.69 6.87 -23.65
C ARG A 269 4.11 7.38 -23.43
N GLY A 270 4.85 6.72 -22.52
CA GLY A 270 6.25 7.03 -22.23
C GLY A 270 6.40 7.84 -20.95
N HIS A 271 7.49 8.62 -20.85
CA HIS A 271 7.77 9.47 -19.70
C HIS A 271 6.70 10.57 -19.58
N GLY A 272 6.13 10.74 -18.38
CA GLY A 272 4.91 11.54 -18.19
C GLY A 272 3.68 10.90 -18.84
N ALA A 273 3.49 9.60 -18.63
CA ALA A 273 2.35 8.86 -19.17
C ALA A 273 1.02 9.53 -18.80
N GLY A 274 0.12 9.66 -19.77
CA GLY A 274 -1.19 10.26 -19.57
C GLY A 274 -2.07 9.44 -18.61
N PRO A 275 -3.08 10.06 -17.98
CA PRO A 275 -3.93 9.42 -16.97
C PRO A 275 -4.59 8.10 -17.41
N MET A 276 -4.88 7.91 -18.70
CA MET A 276 -5.45 6.63 -19.17
C MET A 276 -4.42 5.49 -19.16
N VAL A 277 -3.15 5.81 -19.44
CA VAL A 277 -2.03 4.85 -19.39
C VAL A 277 -1.69 4.52 -17.94
N GLN A 278 -1.68 5.52 -17.06
CA GLN A 278 -1.47 5.32 -15.62
C GLN A 278 -2.56 4.46 -14.98
N LEU A 279 -3.83 4.65 -15.37
CA LEU A 279 -4.93 3.81 -14.93
C LEU A 279 -4.73 2.34 -15.35
N GLN A 280 -4.24 2.11 -16.57
CA GLN A 280 -3.88 0.76 -17.03
C GLN A 280 -2.78 0.16 -16.14
N GLU A 281 -1.70 0.89 -15.88
CA GLU A 281 -0.59 0.44 -15.04
C GLU A 281 -1.03 0.12 -13.59
N LEU A 282 -1.92 0.94 -13.03
CA LEU A 282 -2.52 0.69 -11.71
C LEU A 282 -3.27 -0.65 -11.68
N VAL A 283 -4.14 -0.89 -12.67
CA VAL A 283 -4.94 -2.12 -12.74
C VAL A 283 -4.06 -3.34 -12.96
N GLU A 284 -3.02 -3.22 -13.79
CA GLU A 284 -2.05 -4.30 -14.02
C GLU A 284 -1.25 -4.59 -12.75
N THR A 285 -0.78 -3.57 -12.03
CA THR A 285 -0.04 -3.72 -10.77
C THR A 285 -0.93 -4.31 -9.67
N ALA A 286 -2.20 -3.91 -9.59
CA ALA A 286 -3.18 -4.53 -8.69
C ALA A 286 -3.42 -6.01 -9.06
N GLY A 287 -3.40 -6.35 -10.36
CA GLY A 287 -3.47 -7.73 -10.82
C GLY A 287 -2.27 -8.56 -10.39
N GLN A 288 -1.06 -7.99 -10.45
CA GLN A 288 0.17 -8.62 -9.94
C GLN A 288 0.06 -8.88 -8.43
N PHE A 289 -0.42 -7.90 -7.66
CA PHE A 289 -0.67 -8.06 -6.22
C PHE A 289 -1.63 -9.22 -5.93
N ALA A 290 -2.78 -9.24 -6.60
CA ALA A 290 -3.78 -10.30 -6.41
C ALA A 290 -3.21 -11.69 -6.76
N SER A 291 -2.37 -11.79 -7.79
CA SER A 291 -1.69 -13.04 -8.14
C SER A 291 -0.65 -13.46 -7.10
N ALA A 292 0.04 -12.50 -6.47
CA ALA A 292 1.07 -12.73 -5.46
C ALA A 292 0.52 -13.20 -4.11
N LEU A 293 -0.80 -13.12 -3.89
CA LEU A 293 -1.45 -13.70 -2.71
C LEU A 293 -1.40 -15.24 -2.71
N GLU A 294 -1.15 -15.86 -3.86
CA GLU A 294 -1.09 -17.32 -4.07
C GLU A 294 -2.37 -18.09 -3.68
N THR A 295 -3.50 -17.39 -3.48
CA THR A 295 -4.82 -18.00 -3.21
C THR A 295 -5.64 -18.22 -4.50
N VAL A 296 -6.68 -19.05 -4.43
CA VAL A 296 -7.64 -19.27 -5.50
C VAL A 296 -8.39 -17.98 -5.83
N GLN A 297 -8.93 -17.28 -4.83
CA GLN A 297 -9.60 -15.99 -5.04
C GLN A 297 -8.65 -14.94 -5.60
N GLY A 298 -7.40 -14.88 -5.13
CA GLY A 298 -6.37 -13.98 -5.65
C GLY A 298 -6.14 -14.18 -7.16
N ARG A 299 -6.01 -15.44 -7.60
CA ARG A 299 -5.88 -15.79 -9.04
C ARG A 299 -7.11 -15.37 -9.85
N GLN A 300 -8.31 -15.56 -9.32
CA GLN A 300 -9.54 -15.13 -10.01
C GLN A 300 -9.63 -13.60 -10.14
N ILE A 301 -9.28 -12.87 -9.07
CA ILE A 301 -9.22 -11.40 -9.08
C ILE A 301 -8.17 -10.92 -10.09
N ALA A 302 -6.98 -11.51 -10.09
CA ALA A 302 -5.92 -11.19 -11.06
C ALA A 302 -6.38 -11.38 -12.50
N ALA A 303 -7.08 -12.47 -12.81
CA ALA A 303 -7.63 -12.70 -14.15
C ALA A 303 -8.67 -11.64 -14.56
N ARG A 304 -9.53 -11.22 -13.63
CA ARG A 304 -10.51 -10.14 -13.85
C ARG A 304 -9.82 -8.80 -14.09
N LEU A 305 -8.82 -8.45 -13.28
CA LEU A 305 -8.03 -7.22 -13.44
C LEU A 305 -7.25 -7.22 -14.76
N SER A 306 -6.69 -8.36 -15.17
CA SER A 306 -6.05 -8.51 -16.48
C SER A 306 -7.01 -8.26 -17.65
N ALA A 307 -8.26 -8.72 -17.54
CA ALA A 307 -9.29 -8.44 -18.54
C ALA A 307 -9.66 -6.95 -18.59
N LEU A 308 -9.77 -6.29 -17.43
CA LEU A 308 -10.00 -4.85 -17.34
C LEU A 308 -8.83 -4.05 -17.93
N GLY A 309 -7.58 -4.44 -17.67
CA GLY A 309 -6.40 -3.81 -18.26
C GLY A 309 -6.43 -3.83 -19.80
N ARG A 310 -6.85 -4.96 -20.39
CA ARG A 310 -7.05 -5.05 -21.86
C ARG A 310 -8.14 -4.12 -22.37
N GLN A 311 -9.25 -3.98 -21.65
CA GLN A 311 -10.34 -3.06 -22.01
C GLN A 311 -9.88 -1.60 -21.93
N ILE A 312 -9.13 -1.23 -20.89
CA ILE A 312 -8.56 0.12 -20.75
C ILE A 312 -7.61 0.40 -21.92
N ASN A 313 -6.70 -0.52 -22.25
CA ASN A 313 -5.80 -0.34 -23.40
C ASN A 313 -6.56 -0.15 -24.72
N PHE A 314 -7.65 -0.91 -24.92
CA PHE A 314 -8.53 -0.70 -26.07
C PHE A 314 -9.13 0.71 -26.07
N LEU A 315 -9.73 1.15 -24.97
CA LEU A 315 -10.30 2.49 -24.84
C LEU A 315 -9.26 3.60 -25.03
N THR A 316 -8.05 3.43 -24.50
CA THR A 316 -6.94 4.38 -24.68
C THR A 316 -6.60 4.54 -26.16
N ARG A 317 -6.62 3.46 -26.94
CA ARG A 317 -6.39 3.52 -28.39
C ARG A 317 -7.53 4.21 -29.12
N GLU A 318 -8.78 3.88 -28.80
CA GLU A 318 -9.95 4.51 -29.42
C GLU A 318 -10.00 6.02 -29.15
N VAL A 319 -9.70 6.45 -27.92
CA VAL A 319 -9.63 7.87 -27.57
C VAL A 319 -8.48 8.56 -28.31
N HIS A 320 -7.34 7.90 -28.46
CA HIS A 320 -6.21 8.42 -29.24
C HIS A 320 -6.58 8.61 -30.71
N GLU A 321 -7.22 7.63 -31.34
CA GLU A 321 -7.69 7.71 -32.73
C GLU A 321 -8.74 8.82 -32.91
N ALA A 322 -9.71 8.93 -31.98
CA ALA A 322 -10.67 10.02 -31.99
C ALA A 322 -10.03 11.40 -31.81
N ALA A 323 -8.95 11.49 -31.02
CA ALA A 323 -8.20 12.72 -30.84
C ALA A 323 -7.46 13.13 -32.12
N GLU A 324 -6.86 12.19 -32.84
CA GLU A 324 -6.25 12.42 -34.15
C GLU A 324 -7.30 12.89 -35.18
N ASP A 325 -8.48 12.24 -35.24
CA ASP A 325 -9.58 12.64 -36.11
C ASP A 325 -10.08 14.06 -35.80
N LEU A 326 -10.18 14.39 -34.51
CA LEU A 326 -10.57 15.73 -34.05
C LEU A 326 -9.49 16.77 -34.38
N GLY A 327 -8.21 16.40 -34.30
CA GLY A 327 -7.08 17.25 -34.66
C GLY A 327 -6.99 17.51 -36.17
N ALA A 328 -7.36 16.52 -36.99
CA ALA A 328 -7.50 16.66 -38.44
C ALA A 328 -8.70 17.53 -38.84
N THR A 329 -9.68 17.69 -37.93
CA THR A 329 -10.87 18.51 -38.15
C THR A 329 -10.57 19.98 -37.88
N VAL A 330 -10.46 20.79 -38.93
CA VAL A 330 -10.37 22.25 -38.79
C VAL A 330 -11.76 22.83 -38.53
N SER A 331 -12.21 22.80 -37.27
CA SER A 331 -13.51 23.32 -36.85
C SER A 331 -13.46 24.08 -35.54
N VAL A 332 -14.42 24.99 -35.38
CA VAL A 332 -14.66 25.77 -34.16
C VAL A 332 -16.06 25.47 -33.63
N LEU A 333 -16.26 25.66 -32.32
CA LEU A 333 -17.59 25.54 -31.74
C LEU A 333 -18.56 26.55 -32.38
N PRO A 334 -19.82 26.16 -32.66
CA PRO A 334 -20.79 27.06 -33.26
C PRO A 334 -21.09 28.30 -32.40
N PRO A 335 -21.33 29.48 -33.01
CA PRO A 335 -21.50 30.74 -32.28
C PRO A 335 -22.77 30.82 -31.41
N HIS A 336 -23.74 29.91 -31.60
CA HIS A 336 -24.91 29.82 -30.72
C HIS A 336 -24.58 29.21 -29.34
N ARG A 337 -23.37 28.65 -29.15
CA ARG A 337 -22.83 28.28 -27.83
C ARG A 337 -22.26 29.52 -27.16
N THR A 338 -23.14 30.36 -26.65
CA THR A 338 -22.75 31.65 -26.04
C THR A 338 -22.23 31.47 -24.61
N PRO A 339 -21.13 32.14 -24.23
CA PRO A 339 -20.65 32.12 -22.85
C PRO A 339 -21.68 32.75 -21.90
N VAL A 340 -21.88 32.13 -20.73
CA VAL A 340 -22.76 32.65 -19.70
C VAL A 340 -21.92 33.47 -18.71
N LEU A 341 -22.21 34.78 -18.61
CA LEU A 341 -21.56 35.66 -17.64
C LEU A 341 -21.90 35.21 -16.21
N ARG A 342 -20.91 34.65 -15.51
CA ARG A 342 -21.01 34.35 -14.07
C ARG A 342 -20.31 35.45 -13.28
N ALA A 343 -21.02 36.55 -13.04
CA ALA A 343 -20.52 37.69 -12.26
C ALA A 343 -20.48 37.43 -10.73
N ARG A 344 -21.03 36.31 -10.26
CA ARG A 344 -21.07 35.94 -8.84
C ARG A 344 -20.18 34.71 -8.61
N PRO A 345 -19.28 34.73 -7.61
CA PRO A 345 -18.54 33.53 -7.21
C PRO A 345 -19.54 32.41 -6.93
N ARG A 346 -19.28 31.22 -7.47
CA ARG A 346 -20.07 30.03 -7.11
C ARG A 346 -19.94 29.86 -5.60
N PRO A 347 -21.03 29.79 -4.82
CA PRO A 347 -20.92 29.37 -3.43
C PRO A 347 -20.19 28.03 -3.41
N ALA A 348 -19.26 27.86 -2.47
CA ALA A 348 -18.70 26.53 -2.21
C ALA A 348 -19.87 25.54 -2.06
N VAL A 349 -19.69 24.32 -2.53
CA VAL A 349 -20.70 23.27 -2.32
C VAL A 349 -20.73 23.00 -0.82
N ASP A 350 -21.63 23.69 -0.12
CA ASP A 350 -21.93 23.40 1.28
C ASP A 350 -22.56 22.01 1.31
N THR A 351 -21.83 21.06 1.88
CA THR A 351 -22.37 19.79 2.37
C THR A 351 -23.31 20.10 3.53
N THR A 352 -24.48 20.68 3.24
CA THR A 352 -25.54 20.79 4.23
C THR A 352 -26.21 19.42 4.31
N PRO A 353 -26.21 18.74 5.47
CA PRO A 353 -26.90 17.47 5.63
C PRO A 353 -28.39 17.64 5.33
N PRO A 354 -29.09 16.63 4.80
CA PRO A 354 -30.52 16.72 4.57
C PRO A 354 -31.25 17.00 5.89
N ALA A 355 -32.21 17.91 5.84
CA ALA A 355 -33.00 18.32 7.00
C ALA A 355 -33.72 17.10 7.62
N ALA A 356 -33.64 17.00 8.95
CA ALA A 356 -34.33 15.95 9.70
C ALA A 356 -35.84 15.99 9.42
N ALA A 357 -36.43 14.82 9.19
CA ALA A 357 -37.86 14.68 8.90
C ALA A 357 -38.72 15.31 10.02
N PRO A 358 -39.81 16.01 9.68
CA PRO A 358 -40.66 16.65 10.68
C PRO A 358 -41.33 15.60 11.58
N ARG A 359 -41.15 15.77 12.89
CA ARG A 359 -41.85 15.00 13.92
C ARG A 359 -43.35 15.27 13.80
N THR A 360 -44.12 14.25 13.46
CA THR A 360 -45.58 14.27 13.55
C THR A 360 -46.00 14.43 15.00
N THR A 361 -46.56 15.59 15.32
CA THR A 361 -47.28 15.84 16.57
C THR A 361 -48.62 15.11 16.52
N THR A 362 -48.74 14.03 17.27
CA THR A 362 -50.01 13.37 17.55
C THR A 362 -50.85 14.30 18.43
N THR A 363 -51.88 14.91 17.86
CA THR A 363 -52.91 15.62 18.64
C THR A 363 -53.82 14.60 19.33
N ALA A 364 -53.67 14.51 20.65
CA ALA A 364 -54.60 13.81 21.52
C ALA A 364 -55.96 14.54 21.50
N ARG A 365 -57.02 13.82 21.11
CA ARG A 365 -58.41 14.27 21.22
C ARG A 365 -58.99 13.61 22.47
N HIS A 366 -59.04 14.36 23.58
CA HIS A 366 -59.78 13.93 24.78
C HIS A 366 -61.26 14.28 24.63
N ARG A 367 -62.11 13.39 25.17
CA ARG A 367 -63.47 13.71 25.56
C ARG A 367 -63.46 14.48 26.86
#